data_AF-A0A4W4E3G0-F1
#
_entry.id   AF-A0A4W4E3G0-F1
#
_cell.length_a   1.000
_cell.length_b   1.000
_cell.length_c   1.000
_cell.angle_alpha   90.00
_cell.angle_beta   90.00
_cell.angle_gamma   90.00
#
_symmetry.space_group_name_H-M   'P 1'
#
loop_
_entity.id
_entity.type
_entity.pdbx_description
1 polymer ?
#
loop_
_entity_poly.entity_id
_entity_poly.type
_entity_poly.pdbx_seq_one_letter_code
_entity_poly.pdbx_strand_id
1 'polypeptide(L)'
;MEVIISSEYNKSHLKLERTKTNISFSILHAAKDDGGLYFCGVVLMKTTEFSTGTFLAVTGNPKLTISVVQSPVLGRVPPGESVSLQCTVLSERRTAELRVLWFRAAAGDSHPEIIYTHHNSSHQCEISS
;
A
#
# COMPACT_ATOMS: atom_id res chain seq x y z
N MET A 1 9.66 -34.74 -23.62
CA MET A 1 10.51 -33.54 -23.54
C MET A 1 10.34 -32.98 -22.14
N GLU A 2 11.40 -33.04 -21.34
CA GLU A 2 11.40 -32.50 -19.99
C GLU A 2 11.37 -30.98 -20.00
N VAL A 3 10.86 -30.41 -18.93
CA VAL A 3 10.81 -28.98 -18.76
C VAL A 3 11.97 -28.58 -17.87
N ILE A 4 12.89 -27.79 -18.43
CA ILE A 4 14.15 -27.41 -17.77
C ILE A 4 14.10 -25.92 -17.47
N ILE A 5 14.22 -25.58 -16.19
CA ILE A 5 14.49 -24.20 -15.76
C ILE A 5 16.02 -24.03 -15.80
N SER A 6 16.51 -22.98 -16.44
CA SER A 6 17.94 -22.67 -16.43
C SER A 6 18.42 -22.55 -14.98
N SER A 7 19.59 -23.11 -14.68
CA SER A 7 20.16 -23.10 -13.33
C SER A 7 20.30 -21.69 -12.74
N GLU A 8 20.52 -20.69 -13.60
CA GLU A 8 20.59 -19.25 -13.25
C GLU A 8 19.28 -18.69 -12.69
N TYR A 9 18.16 -19.35 -13.00
CA TYR A 9 16.81 -18.96 -12.58
C TYR A 9 16.14 -20.04 -11.73
N ASN A 10 16.90 -21.00 -11.19
CA ASN A 10 16.38 -22.03 -10.31
C ASN A 10 16.10 -21.45 -8.91
N LYS A 11 15.05 -20.65 -8.81
CA LYS A 11 14.52 -20.16 -7.54
C LYS A 11 13.41 -21.09 -7.06
N SER A 12 13.43 -21.43 -5.77
CA SER A 12 12.50 -22.39 -5.15
C SER A 12 11.03 -21.97 -5.24
N HIS A 13 10.76 -20.68 -5.46
CA HIS A 13 9.41 -20.16 -5.58
C HIS A 13 8.87 -20.12 -7.01
N LEU A 14 9.68 -20.46 -8.00
CA LEU A 14 9.24 -20.58 -9.39
C LEU A 14 8.82 -22.03 -9.66
N LYS A 15 7.59 -22.21 -10.15
CA LYS A 15 7.01 -23.52 -10.46
C LYS A 15 6.61 -23.56 -11.93
N LEU A 16 7.03 -24.62 -12.61
CA LEU A 16 6.70 -24.85 -14.00
C LEU A 16 5.95 -26.17 -14.12
N GLU A 17 4.70 -26.09 -14.54
CA GLU A 17 3.82 -27.25 -14.70
C GLU A 17 3.52 -27.46 -16.18
N ARG A 18 3.53 -28.72 -16.61
CA ARG A 18 3.16 -29.07 -17.98
C ARG A 18 2.03 -30.07 -17.98
N THR A 19 0.95 -29.73 -18.68
CA THR A 19 -0.13 -30.66 -19.02
C THR A 19 0.06 -31.15 -20.46
N LYS A 20 -0.84 -32.03 -20.93
CA LYS A 20 -0.78 -32.53 -22.32
C LYS A 20 -0.88 -31.41 -23.36
N THR A 21 -1.55 -30.31 -23.03
CA THR A 21 -1.84 -29.22 -23.96
C THR A 21 -1.22 -27.88 -23.57
N ASN A 22 -0.83 -27.68 -22.31
CA ASN A 22 -0.38 -26.38 -21.81
C ASN A 22 0.90 -26.47 -20.98
N ILE A 23 1.61 -25.35 -20.91
CA ILE A 23 2.73 -25.11 -20.01
C ILE A 23 2.37 -23.89 -19.17
N SER A 24 2.38 -24.05 -17.85
CA SER A 24 2.04 -23.01 -16.88
C SER A 24 3.26 -22.65 -16.05
N PHE A 25 3.61 -21.36 -16.06
CA PHE A 25 4.64 -20.81 -15.20
C PHE A 25 3.99 -20.05 -14.04
N SER A 26 4.38 -20.40 -12.81
CA SER A 26 3.82 -19.86 -11.58
C SER A 26 4.92 -19.30 -10.69
N ILE A 27 4.69 -18.11 -10.14
CA ILE A 27 5.57 -17.46 -9.16
C ILE A 27 4.86 -17.52 -7.81
N LEU A 28 5.34 -18.39 -6.92
CA LEU A 28 4.82 -18.53 -5.56
C LEU A 28 5.36 -17.39 -4.70
N HIS A 29 4.52 -16.76 -3.87
CA HIS A 29 4.96 -15.68 -2.97
C HIS A 29 5.74 -14.55 -3.67
N ALA A 30 5.19 -14.02 -4.77
CA ALA A 30 5.85 -13.00 -5.58
C ALA A 30 6.37 -11.81 -4.76
N ALA A 31 7.65 -11.48 -4.95
CA ALA A 31 8.33 -10.33 -4.37
C ALA A 31 8.47 -9.19 -5.38
N LYS A 32 8.83 -7.99 -4.91
CA LYS A 32 9.04 -6.83 -5.81
C LYS A 32 10.04 -7.13 -6.93
N ASP A 33 11.07 -7.93 -6.64
CA ASP A 33 12.11 -8.32 -7.58
C ASP A 33 11.65 -9.33 -8.63
N ASP A 34 10.45 -9.90 -8.48
CA ASP A 34 9.81 -10.72 -9.52
C ASP A 34 9.04 -9.86 -10.53
N GLY A 35 8.97 -8.55 -10.33
CA GLY A 35 8.35 -7.62 -11.28
C GLY A 35 9.08 -7.59 -12.62
N GLY A 36 8.35 -7.70 -13.73
CA GLY A 36 8.96 -7.76 -15.06
C GLY A 36 8.00 -8.17 -16.17
N LEU A 37 8.52 -8.21 -17.40
CA LEU A 37 7.80 -8.69 -18.58
C LEU A 37 8.11 -10.17 -18.81
N TYR A 38 7.07 -11.00 -18.80
CA TYR A 38 7.14 -12.44 -19.02
C TYR A 38 6.53 -12.80 -20.36
N PHE A 39 7.19 -13.63 -21.18
CA PHE A 39 6.65 -14.09 -22.46
C PHE A 39 6.94 -15.58 -22.64
N CYS A 40 6.08 -16.26 -23.40
CA CYS A 40 6.28 -17.65 -23.80
C CYS A 40 6.92 -17.68 -25.18
N GLY A 41 7.80 -18.65 -25.42
CA GLY A 41 8.45 -18.84 -26.71
C GLY A 41 8.43 -20.30 -27.13
N VAL A 42 8.31 -20.55 -28.43
CA VAL A 42 8.44 -21.88 -29.02
C VAL A 42 9.48 -21.84 -30.13
N VAL A 43 10.32 -22.87 -30.18
CA VAL A 43 11.32 -23.05 -31.23
C VAL A 43 10.82 -24.15 -32.17
N LEU A 44 10.54 -23.80 -33.42
CA LEU A 44 10.18 -24.75 -34.48
C LEU A 44 11.29 -24.77 -35.53
N MET A 45 12.08 -25.85 -35.55
CA MET A 45 13.22 -26.02 -36.47
C MET A 45 14.23 -24.86 -36.43
N LYS A 46 14.04 -23.82 -37.28
CA LYS A 46 14.91 -22.64 -37.40
C LYS A 46 14.21 -21.33 -37.05
N THR A 47 12.92 -21.37 -36.71
CA THR A 47 12.15 -20.19 -36.32
C THR A 47 11.84 -20.22 -34.83
N THR A 48 11.86 -19.04 -34.22
CA THR A 48 11.43 -18.83 -32.84
C THR A 48 10.26 -17.87 -32.86
N GLU A 49 9.15 -18.28 -32.27
CA GLU A 49 7.96 -17.46 -32.12
C GLU A 49 7.74 -17.15 -30.64
N PHE A 50 7.34 -15.91 -30.34
CA PHE A 50 7.10 -15.41 -28.99
C PHE A 50 5.66 -14.94 -28.84
N SER A 51 5.11 -15.06 -27.62
CA SER A 51 3.83 -14.48 -27.26
C SER A 51 3.91 -12.95 -27.11
N THR A 52 2.74 -12.30 -26.99
CA THR A 52 2.61 -10.86 -26.73
C THR A 52 3.18 -10.41 -25.37
N GLY A 53 3.49 -11.36 -24.48
CA GLY A 53 3.99 -11.11 -23.13
C GLY A 53 2.93 -10.70 -22.11
N THR A 54 3.33 -10.67 -20.85
CA THR A 54 2.53 -10.29 -19.68
C THR A 54 3.42 -9.54 -18.70
N PHE A 55 3.07 -8.29 -18.39
CA PHE A 55 3.79 -7.49 -17.41
C PHE A 55 3.25 -7.76 -16.00
N LEU A 56 4.12 -8.21 -15.10
CA LEU A 56 3.82 -8.41 -13.69
C LEU A 56 4.34 -7.22 -12.88
N ALA A 57 3.42 -6.48 -12.28
CA ALA A 57 3.74 -5.45 -11.28
C ALA A 57 3.42 -6.00 -9.88
N VAL A 58 4.46 -6.27 -9.08
CA VAL A 58 4.28 -6.68 -7.68
C VAL A 58 4.25 -5.43 -6.81
N THR A 59 3.04 -4.98 -6.47
CA THR A 59 2.83 -3.87 -5.55
C THR A 59 2.83 -4.37 -4.11
N GLY A 60 3.36 -3.56 -3.19
CA GLY A 60 3.19 -3.86 -1.77
C GLY A 60 1.73 -3.69 -1.35
N ASN A 61 1.37 -4.21 -0.17
CA ASN A 61 0.13 -3.82 0.49
C ASN A 61 0.01 -2.28 0.44
N PRO A 62 -1.15 -1.72 0.05
CA PRO A 62 -1.30 -0.26 0.03
C PRO A 62 -1.03 0.20 1.45
N LYS A 63 0.11 0.87 1.68
CA LYS A 63 0.33 1.60 2.92
C LYS A 63 -0.83 2.57 3.01
N LEU A 64 -1.55 2.53 4.13
CA LEU A 64 -2.62 3.47 4.39
C LEU A 64 -2.00 4.87 4.37
N THR A 65 -2.26 5.64 3.31
CA THR A 65 -1.83 7.03 3.24
C THR A 65 -2.77 7.84 4.11
N ILE A 66 -2.27 8.32 5.25
CA ILE A 66 -2.98 9.24 6.14
C ILE A 66 -2.30 10.61 6.04
N SER A 67 -3.09 11.66 5.87
CA SER A 67 -2.66 13.05 6.04
C SER A 67 -3.46 13.71 7.16
N VAL A 68 -2.81 14.52 7.99
CA VAL A 68 -3.41 15.22 9.12
C VAL A 68 -3.15 16.71 8.96
N VAL A 69 -4.20 17.52 8.96
CA VAL A 69 -4.14 18.98 8.78
C VAL A 69 -4.81 19.65 9.97
N GLN A 70 -4.12 20.61 10.59
CA GLN A 70 -4.67 21.40 11.70
C GLN A 70 -4.97 22.83 11.23
N SER A 71 -6.10 23.40 11.66
CA SER A 71 -6.47 24.79 11.42
C SER A 71 -7.09 25.45 12.67
N PRO A 72 -6.87 26.76 12.91
CA PRO A 72 -5.84 27.59 12.29
C PRO A 72 -4.42 27.18 12.75
N VAL A 73 -3.42 27.44 11.91
CA VAL A 73 -2.01 27.07 12.18
C VAL A 73 -1.35 28.03 13.17
N LEU A 74 -1.78 29.29 13.19
CA LEU A 74 -1.26 30.35 14.04
C LEU A 74 -2.39 31.29 14.46
N GLY A 75 -2.45 31.64 15.73
CA GLY A 75 -3.42 32.59 16.26
C GLY A 75 -2.92 33.22 17.55
N ARG A 76 -3.23 34.51 17.73
CA ARG A 76 -3.14 35.20 19.03
C ARG A 76 -4.57 35.49 19.45
N VAL A 77 -4.90 35.10 20.68
CA VAL A 77 -6.25 35.26 21.22
C VAL A 77 -6.14 36.08 22.51
N PRO A 78 -6.93 37.15 22.66
CA PRO A 78 -6.99 37.92 23.90
C PRO A 78 -7.37 37.05 25.11
N PRO A 79 -6.96 37.44 26.34
CA PRO A 79 -7.40 36.76 27.54
C PRO A 79 -8.93 36.76 27.66
N GLY A 80 -9.51 35.59 27.94
CA GLY A 80 -10.96 35.43 28.14
C GLY A 80 -11.75 35.11 26.87
N GLU A 81 -11.14 35.15 25.69
CA GLU A 81 -11.77 34.68 24.46
C GLU A 81 -11.61 33.17 24.25
N SER A 82 -12.65 32.54 23.72
CA SER A 82 -12.65 31.12 23.36
C SER A 82 -12.04 30.90 21.99
N VAL A 83 -11.24 29.84 21.85
CA VAL A 83 -10.65 29.43 20.57
C VAL A 83 -10.97 27.97 20.29
N SER A 84 -11.28 27.66 19.04
CA SER A 84 -11.45 26.30 18.55
C SER A 84 -10.35 25.97 17.55
N LEU A 85 -9.67 24.86 17.79
CA LEU A 85 -8.74 24.24 16.85
C LEU A 85 -9.45 23.07 16.16
N GLN A 86 -9.26 22.93 14.86
CA GLN A 86 -9.82 21.86 14.04
C GLN A 86 -8.68 20.96 13.54
N CYS A 87 -8.96 19.65 13.48
CA CYS A 87 -8.06 18.64 12.92
C CYS A 87 -8.82 17.86 11.86
N THR A 88 -8.35 17.91 10.62
CA THR A 88 -8.88 17.16 9.50
C THR A 88 -7.96 15.99 9.21
N VAL A 89 -8.52 14.78 9.19
CA VAL A 89 -7.78 13.55 8.85
C VAL A 89 -8.26 13.06 7.49
N LEU A 90 -7.34 13.00 6.54
CA LEU A 90 -7.58 12.50 5.19
C LEU A 90 -7.00 11.09 5.08
N SER A 91 -7.82 10.13 4.66
CA SER A 91 -7.43 8.74 4.45
C SER A 91 -7.94 8.28 3.10
N GLU A 92 -7.09 7.58 2.34
CA GLU A 92 -7.50 6.93 1.08
C GLU A 92 -8.45 5.75 1.32
N ARG A 93 -8.49 5.20 2.54
CA ARG A 93 -9.45 4.15 2.94
C ARG A 93 -10.53 4.73 3.83
N ARG A 94 -11.79 4.57 3.40
CA ARG A 94 -12.99 5.00 4.16
C ARG A 94 -13.22 4.22 5.46
N THR A 95 -12.70 2.99 5.56
CA THR A 95 -12.94 2.07 6.69
C THR A 95 -11.76 1.96 7.66
N ALA A 96 -10.81 2.90 7.62
CA ALA A 96 -9.73 2.91 8.58
C ALA A 96 -10.26 3.34 9.96
N GLU A 97 -10.06 2.53 10.98
CA GLU A 97 -10.23 2.97 12.38
C GLU A 97 -9.08 3.91 12.73
N LEU A 98 -9.40 5.19 12.92
CA LEU A 98 -8.40 6.23 13.16
C LEU A 98 -8.60 6.84 14.55
N ARG A 99 -7.49 7.05 15.26
CA ARG A 99 -7.47 7.74 16.56
C ARG A 99 -6.76 9.07 16.39
N VAL A 100 -7.44 10.14 16.78
CA VAL A 100 -6.89 11.50 16.75
C VAL A 100 -6.49 11.89 18.17
N LEU A 101 -5.23 12.28 18.35
CA LEU A 101 -4.70 12.73 19.63
C LEU A 101 -4.32 14.21 19.52
N TRP A 102 -4.75 14.99 20.49
CA TRP A 102 -4.35 16.39 20.63
C TRP A 102 -3.26 16.50 21.67
N PHE A 103 -2.16 17.13 21.26
CA PHE A 103 -1.01 17.37 22.12
C PHE A 103 -0.86 18.86 22.38
N ARG A 104 -0.59 19.20 23.64
CA ARG A 104 -0.06 20.51 24.00
C ARG A 104 1.46 20.44 23.96
N ALA A 105 2.08 21.26 23.13
CA ALA A 105 3.53 21.43 23.15
C ALA A 105 3.97 22.00 24.50
N ALA A 106 5.02 21.43 25.07
CA ALA A 106 5.61 21.91 26.31
C ALA A 106 6.75 22.90 26.00
N ALA A 107 7.06 23.79 26.96
CA ALA A 107 8.15 24.74 26.79
C ALA A 107 9.51 24.06 27.05
N GLY A 108 10.50 24.32 26.19
CA GLY A 108 11.84 23.73 26.30
C GLY A 108 11.87 22.25 25.93
N ASP A 109 12.72 21.47 26.60
CA ASP A 109 12.99 20.05 26.30
C ASP A 109 12.01 19.07 26.98
N SER A 110 10.84 19.56 27.40
CA SER A 110 9.84 18.73 28.08
C SER A 110 8.94 18.00 27.08
N HIS A 111 8.45 16.82 27.47
CA HIS A 111 7.61 16.00 26.59
C HIS A 111 6.23 16.65 26.39
N PRO A 112 5.66 16.61 25.17
CA PRO A 112 4.29 17.07 24.92
C PRO A 112 3.26 16.30 25.76
N GLU A 113 2.21 16.99 26.20
CA GLU A 113 1.12 16.41 27.00
C GLU A 113 -0.09 16.08 26.12
N ILE A 114 -0.67 14.88 26.28
CA ILE A 114 -1.94 14.52 25.63
C ILE A 114 -3.08 15.20 26.39
N ILE A 115 -3.80 16.10 25.72
CA ILE A 115 -4.93 16.83 26.32
C ILE A 115 -6.28 16.25 25.91
N TYR A 116 -6.36 15.52 24.79
CA TYR A 116 -7.60 14.90 24.33
C TYR A 116 -7.33 13.74 23.35
N THR A 117 -8.16 12.71 23.42
CA THR A 117 -8.15 11.57 22.48
C THR A 117 -9.54 11.37 21.90
N HIS A 118 -9.64 11.38 20.58
CA HIS A 118 -10.86 11.09 19.85
C HIS A 118 -10.73 9.77 19.09
N HIS A 119 -11.67 8.85 19.31
CA HIS A 119 -11.76 7.61 18.55
C HIS A 119 -12.73 7.82 17.39
N ASN A 120 -12.23 7.94 16.16
CA ASN A 120 -13.09 7.97 14.98
C ASN A 120 -13.24 6.54 14.45
N SER A 121 -14.26 5.84 14.92
CA SER A 121 -14.73 4.63 14.21
C SER A 121 -15.48 5.10 12.96
N SER A 122 -15.21 4.49 11.82
CA SER A 122 -15.81 4.85 10.52
C SER A 122 -17.33 4.58 10.42
N HIS A 123 -18.04 4.49 11.54
CA HIS A 123 -19.49 4.29 11.60
C HIS A 123 -20.29 5.60 11.57
N GLN A 124 -19.66 6.78 11.59
CA GLN A 124 -20.38 8.06 11.46
C GLN A 124 -20.52 8.46 9.97
N CYS A 125 -21.24 7.65 9.18
CA CYS A 125 -21.97 8.20 8.04
C CYS A 125 -23.25 8.82 8.62
N GLU A 126 -23.21 10.10 8.99
CA GLU A 126 -24.44 10.83 9.24
C GLU A 126 -25.13 11.13 7.92
N ILE A 127 -26.28 10.48 7.73
CA ILE A 127 -27.30 10.80 6.74
C ILE A 127 -27.81 12.20 7.10
N SER A 128 -27.51 13.20 6.28
CA SER A 128 -28.24 14.46 6.30
C SER A 128 -29.58 14.26 5.59
N SER A 129 -30.68 14.35 6.35
CA SER A 129 -32.03 14.63 5.84
C SER A 129 -32.21 16.11 5.53
#